data_AF-A0A7S3DIF8-F1
#
_entry.id   AF-A0A7S3DIF8-F1
#
_cell.length_a   1.000
_cell.length_b   1.000
_cell.length_c   1.000
_cell.angle_alpha   90.00
_cell.angle_beta   90.00
_cell.angle_gamma   90.00
#
_symmetry.space_group_name_H-M   'P 1'
#
loop_
_entity.id
_entity.type
_entity.pdbx_description
1 polymer ?
#
loop_
_entity_poly.entity_id
_entity_poly.type
_entity_poly.pdbx_seq_one_letter_code
_entity_poly.pdbx_strand_id
1 'polypeptide(L)'
;QTATASGSNRGRCLLGMRWLEGIDGCKKPKEAVRLFRLAGKEHFPLSFSLLGDCYWHGDGVNRDAERAIECFRIAATLGDPLGMFSLSLCYLEGVGVKKDFSAAIRWLHAASKMGSPE
;
A
#
# COMPACT_ATOMS: atom_id res chain seq x y z
N GLN A 1 -29.92 -6.28 3.29
CA GLN A 1 -28.77 -6.59 4.16
C GLN A 1 -27.50 -6.14 3.40
N THR A 2 -27.01 -4.92 3.63
CA THR A 2 -25.88 -4.32 2.87
C THR A 2 -24.67 -4.07 3.76
N ALA A 3 -24.48 -4.91 4.78
CA ALA A 3 -23.26 -4.97 5.56
C ALA A 3 -22.46 -6.17 5.05
N THR A 4 -21.39 -5.96 4.26
CA THR A 4 -20.18 -6.83 4.25
C THR A 4 -19.17 -6.53 3.14
N ALA A 5 -19.35 -5.57 2.22
CA ALA A 5 -18.26 -5.26 1.27
C ALA A 5 -17.04 -4.63 1.98
N SER A 6 -17.26 -3.64 2.86
CA SER A 6 -16.20 -2.97 3.63
C SER A 6 -15.58 -3.87 4.71
N GLY A 7 -16.38 -4.74 5.32
CA GLY A 7 -15.92 -5.75 6.29
C GLY A 7 -15.07 -6.85 5.65
N SER A 8 -15.39 -7.26 4.40
CA SER A 8 -14.64 -8.29 3.68
C SER A 8 -13.26 -7.78 3.24
N ASN A 9 -13.15 -6.56 2.69
CA ASN A 9 -11.87 -6.05 2.18
C ASN A 9 -10.88 -5.70 3.28
N ARG A 10 -11.35 -5.02 4.35
CA ARG A 10 -10.51 -4.75 5.51
C ARG A 10 -10.09 -6.06 6.20
N GLY A 11 -10.99 -7.04 6.27
CA GLY A 11 -10.68 -8.39 6.74
C GLY A 11 -9.63 -9.10 5.89
N ARG A 12 -9.73 -9.04 4.55
CA ARG A 12 -8.72 -9.57 3.62
C ARG A 12 -7.35 -8.92 3.82
N CYS A 13 -7.30 -7.59 4.00
CA CYS A 13 -6.04 -6.89 4.25
C CYS A 13 -5.44 -7.26 5.61
N LEU A 14 -6.27 -7.31 6.67
CA LEU A 14 -5.83 -7.71 8.00
C LEU A 14 -5.31 -9.16 8.02
N LEU A 15 -6.00 -10.07 7.33
CA LEU A 15 -5.57 -11.46 7.18
C LEU A 15 -4.24 -11.55 6.42
N GLY A 16 -4.09 -10.77 5.35
CA GLY A 16 -2.83 -10.65 4.61
C GLY A 16 -1.68 -10.19 5.51
N MET A 17 -1.88 -9.16 6.33
CA MET A 17 -0.88 -8.70 7.30
C MET A 17 -0.52 -9.78 8.33
N ARG A 18 -1.50 -10.49 8.88
CA ARG A 18 -1.24 -11.61 9.81
C ARG A 18 -0.40 -12.73 9.16
N TRP A 19 -0.63 -13.01 7.88
CA TRP A 19 0.18 -13.99 7.13
C TRP A 19 1.59 -13.51 6.80
N LEU A 20 1.82 -12.18 6.72
CA LEU A 20 3.16 -11.62 6.62
C LEU A 20 3.91 -11.67 7.95
N GLU A 21 3.22 -11.37 9.05
CA GLU A 21 3.79 -11.39 10.42
C GLU A 21 4.00 -12.81 10.96
N GLY A 22 3.25 -13.79 10.46
CA GLY A 22 3.40 -15.19 10.88
C GLY A 22 2.88 -15.48 12.28
N ILE A 23 1.81 -14.77 12.72
CA ILE A 23 1.24 -14.87 14.07
C ILE A 23 0.82 -16.30 14.46
N ASP A 24 0.59 -17.19 13.49
CA ASP A 24 0.23 -18.60 13.70
C ASP A 24 1.34 -19.59 13.26
N GLY A 25 2.60 -19.14 13.17
CA GLY A 25 3.74 -19.96 12.72
C GLY A 25 3.74 -20.31 11.22
N CYS A 26 2.73 -19.83 10.48
CA CYS A 26 2.59 -20.04 9.04
C CYS A 26 2.76 -18.72 8.28
N LYS A 27 4.01 -18.32 7.95
CA LYS A 27 4.26 -17.16 7.08
C LYS A 27 3.87 -17.53 5.63
N LYS A 28 2.81 -16.91 5.10
CA LYS A 28 2.29 -17.15 3.73
C LYS A 28 2.25 -15.85 2.93
N PRO A 29 3.41 -15.30 2.55
CA PRO A 29 3.47 -13.98 1.94
C PRO A 29 2.87 -13.97 0.51
N LYS A 30 2.97 -15.08 -0.22
CA LYS A 30 2.35 -15.23 -1.55
C LYS A 30 0.83 -15.13 -1.51
N GLU A 31 0.20 -15.72 -0.49
CA GLU A 31 -1.25 -15.66 -0.32
C GLU A 31 -1.69 -14.29 0.22
N ALA A 32 -0.88 -13.64 1.05
CA ALA A 32 -1.12 -12.25 1.49
C ALA A 32 -1.19 -11.28 0.30
N VAL A 33 -0.21 -11.36 -0.60
CA VAL A 33 -0.22 -10.58 -1.86
C VAL A 33 -1.48 -10.84 -2.68
N ARG A 34 -1.91 -12.10 -2.77
CA ARG A 34 -3.14 -12.45 -3.49
C ARG A 34 -4.38 -11.80 -2.88
N LEU A 35 -4.47 -11.75 -1.55
CA LEU A 35 -5.55 -11.06 -0.84
C LEU A 35 -5.52 -9.55 -1.09
N PHE A 36 -4.34 -8.92 -1.07
CA PHE A 36 -4.20 -7.50 -1.38
C PHE A 36 -4.63 -7.19 -2.82
N ARG A 37 -4.21 -8.00 -3.80
CA ARG A 37 -4.66 -7.85 -5.20
C ARG A 37 -6.18 -7.99 -5.34
N LEU A 38 -6.79 -8.90 -4.58
CA LEU A 38 -8.25 -9.07 -4.59
C LEU A 38 -8.95 -7.83 -4.02
N ALA A 39 -8.46 -7.30 -2.89
CA ALA A 39 -8.97 -6.06 -2.31
C ALA A 39 -8.73 -4.83 -3.21
N GLY A 40 -7.63 -4.82 -3.98
CA GLY A 40 -7.31 -3.76 -4.94
C GLY A 40 -8.27 -3.70 -6.12
N LYS A 41 -8.82 -4.83 -6.58
CA LYS A 41 -9.87 -4.84 -7.61
C LYS A 41 -11.12 -4.07 -7.18
N GLU A 42 -11.41 -4.04 -5.89
CA GLU A 42 -12.52 -3.28 -5.32
C GLU A 42 -12.15 -1.83 -4.99
N HIS A 43 -11.02 -1.33 -5.53
CA HIS A 43 -10.51 0.04 -5.33
C HIS A 43 -10.27 0.40 -3.86
N PHE A 44 -9.91 -0.58 -3.03
CA PHE A 44 -9.63 -0.32 -1.62
C PHE A 44 -8.24 0.32 -1.46
N PRO A 45 -8.14 1.58 -0.97
CA PRO A 45 -6.89 2.35 -1.01
C PRO A 45 -5.74 1.68 -0.25
N LEU A 46 -6.03 1.19 0.96
CA LEU A 46 -5.07 0.49 1.83
C LEU A 46 -4.46 -0.76 1.18
N SER A 47 -5.21 -1.45 0.31
CA SER A 47 -4.71 -2.67 -0.33
C SER A 47 -3.56 -2.39 -1.29
N PHE A 48 -3.58 -1.24 -1.97
CA PHE A 48 -2.52 -0.83 -2.87
C PHE A 48 -1.27 -0.43 -2.10
N SER A 49 -1.41 0.23 -0.95
CA SER A 49 -0.27 0.54 -0.07
C SER A 49 0.41 -0.74 0.43
N LEU A 50 -0.36 -1.71 0.93
CA LEU A 50 0.19 -3.00 1.38
C LEU A 50 0.80 -3.81 0.23
N LEU A 51 0.20 -3.76 -0.96
CA LEU A 51 0.76 -4.41 -2.15
C LEU A 51 2.06 -3.74 -2.59
N GLY A 52 2.14 -2.41 -2.50
CA GLY A 52 3.34 -1.63 -2.75
C GLY A 52 4.48 -2.02 -1.82
N ASP A 53 4.20 -2.15 -0.52
CA ASP A 53 5.18 -2.61 0.47
C ASP A 53 5.68 -4.03 0.16
N CYS A 54 4.79 -4.93 -0.26
CA CYS A 54 5.19 -6.29 -0.68
C CYS A 54 6.16 -6.26 -1.86
N TYR A 55 5.94 -5.40 -2.87
CA TYR A 55 6.86 -5.24 -3.99
C TYR A 55 8.16 -4.52 -3.59
N TRP A 56 8.11 -3.63 -2.60
CA TRP A 56 9.28 -2.92 -2.09
C TRP A 56 10.23 -3.83 -1.33
N HIS A 57 9.70 -4.65 -0.42
CA HIS A 57 10.47 -5.59 0.38
C HIS A 57 10.73 -6.94 -0.33
N GLY A 58 9.93 -7.28 -1.34
CA GLY A 58 9.96 -8.59 -1.99
C GLY A 58 9.29 -9.68 -1.15
N ASP A 59 8.32 -9.33 -0.30
CA ASP A 59 7.58 -10.28 0.52
C ASP A 59 6.53 -11.01 -0.32
N GLY A 60 6.83 -12.25 -0.71
CA GLY A 60 5.89 -13.10 -1.45
C GLY A 60 5.76 -12.78 -2.94
N VAL A 61 6.46 -11.74 -3.41
CA VAL A 61 6.64 -11.36 -4.82
C VAL A 61 8.07 -10.97 -5.06
N ASN A 62 8.51 -10.98 -6.32
CA ASN A 62 9.81 -10.44 -6.65
C ASN A 62 9.83 -8.94 -6.36
N ARG A 63 10.94 -8.47 -5.79
CA ARG A 63 11.17 -7.05 -5.52
C ARG A 63 11.10 -6.27 -6.82
N ASP A 64 10.22 -5.28 -6.86
CA ASP A 64 9.94 -4.48 -8.05
C ASP A 64 9.55 -3.06 -7.63
N ALA A 65 10.54 -2.17 -7.64
CA ALA A 65 10.36 -0.79 -7.20
C ALA A 65 9.38 -0.02 -8.10
N GLU A 66 9.39 -0.26 -9.42
CA GLU A 66 8.50 0.42 -10.35
C GLU A 66 7.04 0.07 -10.06
N ARG A 67 6.74 -1.22 -9.84
CA ARG A 67 5.40 -1.66 -9.44
C ARG A 67 5.00 -1.18 -8.06
N ALA A 68 5.94 -1.12 -7.11
CA ALA A 68 5.68 -0.58 -5.78
C ALA A 68 5.18 0.87 -5.88
N ILE A 69 5.89 1.69 -6.66
CA ILE A 69 5.54 3.11 -6.89
C ILE A 69 4.20 3.25 -7.59
N GLU A 70 3.90 2.42 -8.58
CA GLU A 70 2.60 2.42 -9.24
C GLU A 70 1.47 2.14 -8.24
N CYS A 71 1.66 1.15 -7.36
CA CYS A 71 0.70 0.85 -6.30
C CYS A 71 0.54 2.04 -5.32
N PHE A 72 1.63 2.65 -4.87
CA PHE A 72 1.58 3.83 -4.00
C PHE A 72 0.92 5.03 -4.68
N ARG A 73 1.14 5.22 -5.98
CA ARG A 73 0.44 6.25 -6.78
C ARG A 73 -1.05 6.01 -6.80
N ILE A 74 -1.50 4.77 -7.05
CA ILE A 74 -2.92 4.44 -7.05
C ILE A 74 -3.51 4.70 -5.66
N ALA A 75 -2.86 4.23 -4.60
CA ALA A 75 -3.28 4.50 -3.22
C ALA A 75 -3.39 6.00 -2.93
N ALA A 76 -2.39 6.80 -3.33
CA ALA A 76 -2.39 8.25 -3.18
C ALA A 76 -3.53 8.91 -3.97
N THR A 77 -3.81 8.47 -5.19
CA THR A 77 -4.95 8.99 -5.98
C THR A 77 -6.30 8.64 -5.36
N LEU A 78 -6.38 7.52 -4.66
CA LEU A 78 -7.57 7.11 -3.91
C LEU A 78 -7.69 7.79 -2.54
N GLY A 79 -6.78 8.71 -2.22
CA GLY A 79 -6.80 9.48 -0.97
C GLY A 79 -6.22 8.76 0.24
N ASP A 80 -5.44 7.69 0.05
CA ASP A 80 -4.77 6.99 1.15
C ASP A 80 -3.55 7.75 1.65
N PRO A 81 -3.52 8.19 2.93
CA PRO A 81 -2.37 8.91 3.48
C PRO A 81 -1.10 8.05 3.50
N LEU A 82 -1.22 6.73 3.73
CA LEU A 82 -0.08 5.81 3.71
C LEU A 82 0.52 5.72 2.31
N GLY A 83 -0.32 5.57 1.28
CA GLY A 83 0.14 5.59 -0.12
C GLY A 83 0.86 6.88 -0.51
N MET A 84 0.34 8.04 -0.10
CA MET A 84 0.99 9.34 -0.33
C MET A 84 2.35 9.42 0.37
N PHE A 85 2.43 8.94 1.62
CA PHE A 85 3.67 8.92 2.39
C PHE A 85 4.71 8.00 1.74
N SER A 86 4.35 6.75 1.41
CA SER A 86 5.26 5.82 0.74
C SER A 86 5.72 6.31 -0.63
N LEU A 87 4.83 6.97 -1.39
CA LEU A 87 5.20 7.61 -2.66
C LEU A 87 6.21 8.75 -2.46
N SER A 88 6.04 9.56 -1.41
CA SER A 88 6.99 10.63 -1.07
C SER A 88 8.36 10.07 -0.73
N LEU A 89 8.43 8.96 0.02
CA LEU A 89 9.68 8.26 0.32
C LEU A 89 10.36 7.75 -0.95
N CYS A 90 9.60 7.18 -1.89
CA CYS A 90 10.15 6.74 -3.18
C CYS A 90 10.84 7.89 -3.95
N TYR A 91 10.23 9.08 -3.96
CA TYR A 91 10.80 10.28 -4.58
C TYR A 91 12.01 10.84 -3.82
N LEU A 92 12.09 10.70 -2.50
CA LEU A 92 13.25 11.08 -1.68
C LEU A 92 14.44 10.14 -1.90
N GLU A 93 14.18 8.84 -1.83
CA GLU A 93 15.23 7.82 -1.96
C GLU A 93 15.65 7.58 -3.43
N GLY A 94 14.81 7.93 -4.39
CA GLY A 94 15.07 7.74 -5.82
C GLY A 94 15.05 6.28 -6.25
N VAL A 95 14.25 5.47 -5.56
CA VAL A 95 14.15 4.04 -5.80
C VAL A 95 13.03 3.83 -6.81
N GLY A 96 13.35 3.33 -8.00
CA GLY A 96 12.40 3.11 -9.10
C GLY A 96 11.83 4.37 -9.76
N VAL A 97 12.10 5.56 -9.23
CA VAL A 97 11.80 6.86 -9.84
C VAL A 97 12.99 7.80 -9.75
N LYS A 98 13.03 8.78 -10.65
CA LYS A 98 13.98 9.89 -10.53
C LYS A 98 13.73 10.65 -9.23
N LYS A 99 14.81 10.90 -8.47
CA LYS A 99 14.76 11.72 -7.25
C LYS A 99 14.13 13.07 -7.55
N ASP A 100 13.11 13.41 -6.77
CA ASP A 100 12.44 14.71 -6.85
C ASP A 100 11.95 15.10 -5.46
N PHE A 101 12.79 15.88 -4.76
CA PHE A 101 12.48 16.39 -3.43
C PHE A 101 11.25 17.30 -3.43
N SER A 102 11.04 18.08 -4.50
CA SER A 102 9.86 18.95 -4.61
C SER A 102 8.58 18.13 -4.76
N ALA A 103 8.61 17.06 -5.56
CA ALA A 103 7.48 16.12 -5.64
C ALA A 103 7.23 15.40 -4.31
N ALA A 104 8.28 14.94 -3.63
CA ALA A 104 8.14 14.31 -2.32
C ALA A 104 7.48 15.21 -1.29
N ILE A 105 7.94 16.46 -1.15
CA ILE A 105 7.38 17.44 -0.21
C ILE A 105 5.90 17.72 -0.52
N ARG A 106 5.54 17.82 -1.81
CA ARG A 106 4.13 18.00 -2.23
C ARG A 106 3.24 16.85 -1.76
N TRP A 107 3.68 15.61 -1.96
CA TRP A 107 2.93 14.42 -1.52
C TRP A 107 2.86 14.30 0.01
N LEU A 108 3.96 14.60 0.70
CA LEU A 108 4.01 14.61 2.16
C LEU A 108 3.04 15.65 2.74
N HIS A 109 3.02 16.86 2.18
CA HIS A 109 2.09 17.92 2.58
C HIS A 109 0.63 17.54 2.30
N ALA A 110 0.36 16.87 1.18
CA ALA A 110 -0.97 16.35 0.87
C ALA A 110 -1.41 15.27 1.90
N ALA A 111 -0.51 14.36 2.27
CA ALA A 111 -0.77 13.35 3.28
C ALA A 111 -1.09 13.97 4.65
N SER A 112 -0.30 14.96 5.08
CA SER A 112 -0.52 15.68 6.35
C SER A 112 -1.85 16.42 6.38
N LYS A 113 -2.28 17.02 5.26
CA LYS A 113 -3.56 17.72 5.18
C LYS A 113 -4.76 16.76 5.26
N MET A 114 -4.61 15.54 4.76
CA MET A 114 -5.65 14.51 4.83
C MET A 114 -5.70 13.81 6.19
N GLY A 115 -4.57 13.71 6.89
CA GLY A 115 -4.47 13.09 8.22
C GLY A 115 -4.89 13.98 9.38
N SER A 116 -4.97 15.29 9.17
CA SER A 116 -5.40 16.26 10.18
C SER A 116 -6.79 16.78 9.86
N PRO A 117 -7.84 16.39 10.59
CA PRO A 117 -9.04 17.21 10.65
C PRO A 117 -8.65 18.50 11.41
N GLU A 118 -8.64 19.64 10.72
CA GLU A 118 -8.72 20.94 11.43
C GLU A 118 -9.99 21.01 12.27
#